data_AF-A0A4V3BRG4-F1
#
_entry.id   AF-A0A4V3BRG4-F1
#
_cell.length_a   1.000
_cell.length_b   1.000
_cell.length_c   1.000
_cell.angle_alpha   90.00
_cell.angle_beta   90.00
_cell.angle_gamma   90.00
#
_symmetry.space_group_name_H-M   'P 1'
#
loop_
_entity.id
_entity.type
_entity.pdbx_description
1 polymer ?
#
loop_
_entity_poly.entity_id
_entity_poly.type
_entity_poly.pdbx_seq_one_letter_code
_entity_poly.pdbx_strand_id
1 'polypeptide(L)'
;MKSAEPNGAFEEPPRLNEYEMELARGASHIASMMYEESMLAAVRETILEFEARHGRDDMKAFAGALRRRLEQRGKPAAAKVLQDFIECGRLPEGVPSAAPGPVSARKPVARKRKSTDSQKAKACESA
;
A
#
# COMPACT_ATOMS: atom_id res chain seq x y z
N MET A 1 29.97 27.01 -2.67
CA MET A 1 28.54 27.39 -2.63
C MET A 1 27.77 26.35 -3.44
N LYS A 2 26.60 25.95 -2.94
CA LYS A 2 25.86 24.72 -3.26
C LYS A 2 25.44 24.65 -4.75
N SER A 3 25.85 23.61 -5.47
CA SER A 3 25.26 23.28 -6.77
C SER A 3 23.86 22.72 -6.54
N ALA A 4 22.85 23.45 -7.00
CA ALA A 4 21.48 22.97 -7.03
C ALA A 4 21.36 21.95 -8.18
N GLU A 5 21.18 20.69 -7.82
CA GLU A 5 20.76 19.66 -8.76
C GLU A 5 19.39 20.05 -9.34
N PRO A 6 19.19 19.92 -10.67
CA PRO A 6 17.86 20.07 -11.23
C PRO A 6 17.05 18.88 -10.72
N ASN A 7 16.12 19.16 -9.80
CA ASN A 7 15.05 18.24 -9.44
C ASN A 7 14.43 17.76 -10.75
N GLY A 8 14.55 16.46 -11.01
CA GLY A 8 13.88 15.77 -12.11
C GLY A 8 12.38 15.93 -11.91
N ALA A 9 11.82 17.00 -12.45
CA ALA A 9 10.42 17.06 -12.83
C ALA A 9 10.26 16.07 -13.98
N PHE A 10 10.23 14.78 -13.63
CA PHE A 10 9.67 13.75 -14.45
C PHE A 10 8.24 14.21 -14.72
N GLU A 11 7.91 14.47 -15.98
CA GLU A 11 6.52 14.50 -16.42
C GLU A 11 5.94 13.11 -16.18
N GLU A 12 5.55 12.86 -14.93
CA GLU A 12 4.54 11.88 -14.60
C GLU A 12 3.23 12.41 -15.19
N PRO A 13 2.52 11.63 -16.02
CA PRO A 13 1.23 12.06 -16.54
C PRO A 13 0.37 12.56 -15.37
N PRO A 14 -0.34 13.71 -15.53
CA PRO A 14 -0.94 14.45 -14.42
C PRO A 14 -1.89 13.64 -13.54
N ARG A 15 -2.38 12.50 -14.04
CA ARG A 15 -3.20 11.50 -13.35
C ARG A 15 -2.44 10.67 -12.29
N LEU A 16 -1.12 10.49 -12.40
CA LEU A 16 -0.34 9.67 -11.45
C LEU A 16 -0.26 10.31 -10.06
N ASN A 17 -0.28 11.63 -9.98
CA ASN A 17 -0.34 12.34 -8.70
C ASN A 17 -1.61 11.99 -7.90
N GLU A 18 -2.73 11.68 -8.58
CA GLU A 18 -3.97 11.28 -7.93
C GLU A 18 -3.86 9.89 -7.28
N TYR A 19 -2.96 9.04 -7.79
CA TYR A 19 -2.74 7.67 -7.31
C TYR A 19 -1.47 7.53 -6.44
N GLU A 20 -0.85 8.63 -6.03
CA GLU A 20 0.43 8.61 -5.33
C GLU A 20 0.39 7.79 -4.03
N MET A 21 -0.72 7.90 -3.29
CA MET A 21 -0.96 7.17 -2.05
C MET A 21 -1.11 5.66 -2.31
N GLU A 22 -1.91 5.26 -3.30
CA GLU A 22 -2.07 3.87 -3.71
C GLU A 22 -0.76 3.27 -4.19
N LEU A 23 0.02 4.02 -4.98
CA LEU A 23 1.35 3.62 -5.41
C LEU A 23 2.30 3.40 -4.23
N ALA A 24 2.31 4.32 -3.25
CA ALA A 24 3.14 4.20 -2.06
C ALA A 24 2.73 3.01 -1.19
N ARG A 25 1.41 2.79 -1.05
CA ARG A 25 0.84 1.67 -0.32
C ARG A 25 1.17 0.33 -0.98
N GLY A 26 0.92 0.20 -2.28
CA GLY A 26 1.20 -1.00 -3.06
C GLY A 26 2.70 -1.34 -3.05
N ALA A 27 3.55 -0.35 -3.31
CA ALA A 27 5.00 -0.55 -3.28
C ALA A 27 5.50 -1.00 -1.91
N SER A 28 4.97 -0.42 -0.83
CA SER A 28 5.35 -0.81 0.53
C SER A 28 4.83 -2.21 0.89
N HIS A 29 3.61 -2.55 0.47
CA HIS A 29 3.03 -3.86 0.68
C HIS A 29 3.84 -4.96 -0.01
N ILE A 30 4.11 -4.79 -1.30
CA ILE A 30 4.90 -5.73 -2.11
C ILE A 30 6.35 -5.83 -1.60
N ALA A 31 6.98 -4.70 -1.28
CA ALA A 31 8.37 -4.70 -0.79
C ALA A 31 8.52 -5.41 0.56
N SER A 32 7.46 -5.47 1.36
CA SER A 32 7.43 -6.16 2.65
C SER A 32 7.34 -7.68 2.52
N MET A 33 7.02 -8.20 1.32
CA MET A 33 6.97 -9.63 1.07
C MET A 33 8.39 -10.20 0.99
N MET A 34 8.65 -11.22 1.82
CA MET A 34 9.91 -11.96 1.85
C MET A 34 9.97 -13.07 0.82
N TYR A 35 8.83 -13.71 0.53
CA TYR A 35 8.73 -14.86 -0.37
C TYR A 35 8.20 -14.44 -1.74
N GLU A 36 8.67 -15.11 -2.78
CA GLU A 36 8.26 -14.86 -4.16
C GLU A 36 6.76 -15.10 -4.37
N GLU A 37 6.23 -16.19 -3.82
CA GLU A 37 4.79 -16.51 -3.92
C GLU A 37 3.91 -15.41 -3.30
N SER A 38 4.27 -14.95 -2.09
CA SER A 38 3.55 -13.85 -1.42
C SER A 38 3.72 -12.52 -2.14
N MET A 39 4.86 -12.28 -2.78
CA MET A 39 5.10 -11.10 -3.61
C MET A 39 4.20 -11.12 -4.86
N LEU A 40 4.09 -12.26 -5.54
CA LEU A 40 3.23 -12.41 -6.72
C LEU A 40 1.76 -12.23 -6.36
N ALA A 41 1.32 -12.79 -5.23
CA ALA A 41 -0.02 -12.56 -4.69
C ALA A 41 -0.26 -11.08 -4.39
N ALA A 42 0.67 -10.42 -3.68
CA ALA A 42 0.56 -9.00 -3.34
C ALA A 42 0.53 -8.09 -4.58
N VAL A 43 1.29 -8.41 -5.63
CA VAL A 43 1.23 -7.71 -6.93
C VAL A 43 -0.16 -7.86 -7.53
N ARG A 44 -0.68 -9.10 -7.61
CA ARG A 44 -2.01 -9.39 -8.16
C ARG A 44 -3.11 -8.66 -7.39
N GLU A 45 -3.09 -8.72 -6.06
CA GLU A 45 -4.04 -8.04 -5.19
C GLU A 45 -4.00 -6.51 -5.40
N THR A 46 -2.80 -5.94 -5.49
CA THR A 46 -2.63 -4.50 -5.72
C THR A 46 -3.23 -4.06 -7.05
N ILE A 47 -3.02 -4.84 -8.12
CA ILE A 47 -3.57 -4.55 -9.44
C ILE A 47 -5.08 -4.68 -9.46
N LEU A 48 -5.65 -5.75 -8.89
CA LEU A 48 -7.10 -5.95 -8.82
C LEU A 48 -7.79 -4.89 -7.95
N GLU A 49 -7.18 -4.48 -6.84
CA GLU A 49 -7.70 -3.41 -5.99
C GLU A 49 -7.74 -2.07 -6.75
N PHE A 50 -6.72 -1.79 -7.56
CA PHE A 50 -6.70 -0.60 -8.41
C PHE A 50 -7.77 -0.68 -9.49
N GLU A 51 -7.90 -1.82 -10.18
CA GLU A 51 -8.90 -2.04 -11.23
C GLU A 51 -10.32 -1.81 -10.71
N ALA A 52 -10.62 -2.35 -9.53
CA ALA A 52 -11.94 -2.26 -8.91
C ALA A 52 -12.32 -0.83 -8.51
N ARG A 53 -11.34 0.04 -8.23
CA ARG A 53 -11.57 1.42 -7.78
C ARG A 53 -11.56 2.43 -8.91
N HIS A 54 -10.61 2.30 -9.83
CA HIS A 54 -10.30 3.31 -10.85
C HIS A 54 -10.58 2.82 -12.28
N GLY A 55 -10.79 1.52 -12.46
CA GLY A 55 -11.00 0.90 -13.76
C GLY A 55 -9.70 0.52 -14.46
N ARG A 56 -9.81 0.11 -15.73
CA ARG A 56 -8.67 -0.36 -16.55
C ARG A 56 -7.96 0.73 -17.34
N ASP A 57 -8.51 1.94 -17.40
CA ASP A 57 -8.00 3.03 -18.25
C ASP A 57 -6.60 3.46 -17.81
N ASP A 58 -6.44 3.74 -16.51
CA ASP A 58 -5.16 4.16 -15.91
C ASP A 58 -4.29 2.98 -15.45
N MET A 59 -4.70 1.74 -15.72
CA MET A 59 -4.03 0.53 -15.20
C MET A 59 -2.57 0.41 -15.66
N LYS A 60 -2.32 0.67 -16.94
CA LYS A 60 -0.96 0.58 -17.49
C LYS A 60 -0.04 1.67 -16.91
N ALA A 61 -0.58 2.88 -16.72
CA ALA A 61 0.16 3.99 -16.11
C ALA A 61 0.51 3.67 -14.65
N PHE A 62 -0.47 3.18 -13.88
CA PHE A 62 -0.28 2.75 -12.50
C PHE A 62 0.75 1.61 -12.38
N ALA A 63 0.62 0.56 -13.18
CA ALA A 63 1.55 -0.57 -13.18
C ALA A 63 2.99 -0.11 -13.54
N GLY A 64 3.14 0.81 -14.49
CA GLY A 64 4.44 1.38 -14.86
C GLY A 64 5.08 2.19 -13.73
N ALA A 65 4.29 3.03 -13.04
CA ALA A 65 4.78 3.80 -11.89
C ALA A 65 5.14 2.88 -10.70
N LEU A 66 4.32 1.87 -10.43
CA LEU A 66 4.56 0.88 -9.38
C LEU A 66 5.85 0.08 -9.67
N ARG A 67 6.05 -0.31 -10.93
CA ARG A 67 7.28 -0.98 -11.38
C ARG A 67 8.51 -0.17 -11.04
N ARG A 68 8.56 1.10 -11.45
CA ARG A 68 9.70 2.00 -11.19
C ARG A 68 9.98 2.14 -9.70
N ARG A 69 8.94 2.28 -8.86
CA ARG A 69 9.11 2.35 -7.39
C ARG A 69 9.69 1.06 -6.80
N LEU A 70 9.33 -0.10 -7.34
CA LEU A 70 9.88 -1.39 -6.90
C LEU A 70 11.31 -1.60 -7.37
N GLU A 71 11.66 -1.16 -8.59
CA GLU A 71 13.05 -1.13 -9.07
C GLU A 71 13.94 -0.28 -8.14
N GLN A 72 13.48 0.94 -7.80
CA GLN A 72 14.21 1.83 -6.88
C GLN A 72 14.37 1.25 -5.47
N ARG A 73 13.43 0.41 -5.02
CA ARG A 73 13.49 -0.29 -3.72
C ARG A 73 14.29 -1.60 -3.76
N GLY A 74 14.91 -1.95 -4.89
CA GLY A 74 15.69 -3.18 -5.02
C GLY A 74 14.85 -4.45 -5.10
N LYS A 75 13.63 -4.37 -5.65
CA LYS A 75 12.73 -5.52 -5.86
C LYS A 75 12.55 -5.79 -7.37
N PRO A 76 13.61 -6.20 -8.10
CA PRO A 76 13.56 -6.38 -9.55
C PRO A 76 12.65 -7.54 -9.99
N ALA A 77 12.46 -8.57 -9.15
CA ALA A 77 11.55 -9.67 -9.44
C ALA A 77 10.09 -9.19 -9.57
N ALA A 78 9.64 -8.36 -8.63
CA ALA A 78 8.31 -7.75 -8.68
C ALA A 78 8.16 -6.80 -9.89
N ALA A 79 9.22 -6.05 -10.19
CA ALA A 79 9.24 -5.18 -11.36
C ALA A 79 9.13 -5.97 -12.68
N LYS A 80 9.79 -7.12 -12.79
CA LYS A 80 9.70 -7.99 -13.97
C LYS A 80 8.28 -8.52 -14.18
N VAL A 81 7.58 -8.86 -13.10
CA VAL A 81 6.19 -9.33 -13.16
C VAL A 81 5.25 -8.21 -13.62
N LEU A 82 5.45 -6.98 -13.12
CA LEU A 82 4.69 -5.81 -13.59
C LEU A 82 5.01 -5.46 -15.05
N GLN A 83 6.26 -5.62 -15.47
CA GLN A 83 6.71 -5.45 -16.86
C GLN A 83 5.97 -6.44 -17.78
N ASP A 84 5.94 -7.74 -17.43
CA ASP A 84 5.20 -8.76 -18.19
C ASP A 84 3.70 -8.46 -18.23
N PHE A 85 3.11 -8.00 -17.12
CA PHE A 85 1.71 -7.58 -17.11
C PHE A 85 1.42 -6.40 -18.05
N ILE A 86 2.32 -5.40 -18.12
CA ILE A 86 2.14 -4.24 -19.02
C ILE A 86 2.21 -4.66 -20.49
N GLU A 87 3.09 -5.62 -20.82
CA GLU A 87 3.33 -6.09 -22.19
C GLU A 87 2.29 -7.12 -22.64
N CYS A 88 2.02 -8.12 -21.82
CA CYS A 88 1.18 -9.28 -22.14
C CYS A 88 -0.26 -9.15 -21.64
N GLY A 89 -0.54 -8.21 -20.73
CA GLY A 89 -1.85 -8.08 -20.05
C GLY A 89 -2.17 -9.24 -19.10
N ARG A 90 -1.21 -10.12 -18.83
CA ARG A 90 -1.39 -11.32 -18.00
C ARG A 90 -0.93 -11.04 -16.58
N LEU A 91 -1.83 -11.23 -15.61
CA LEU A 91 -1.46 -11.22 -14.20
C LEU A 91 -0.75 -12.53 -13.85
N PRO A 92 0.22 -12.52 -12.91
CA PRO A 92 0.79 -13.75 -12.41
C PRO A 92 -0.34 -14.62 -11.84
N GLU A 93 -0.44 -15.87 -12.30
CA GLU A 93 -1.34 -16.86 -11.71
C GLU A 93 -0.87 -17.13 -10.28
N GLY A 94 -1.49 -16.42 -9.34
CA GLY A 94 -1.37 -16.76 -7.93
C GLY A 94 -2.06 -18.11 -7.74
N VAL A 95 -1.27 -19.15 -7.46
CA VAL A 95 -1.83 -20.38 -6.90
C VAL A 95 -2.70 -20.03 -5.69
N PRO A 96 -3.85 -20.70 -5.50
CA PRO A 96 -4.78 -20.40 -4.42
C PRO A 96 -4.20 -20.83 -3.07
N SER A 97 -3.22 -20.10 -2.55
CA SER A 97 -2.71 -20.32 -1.21
C SER A 97 -3.63 -19.63 -0.23
N ALA A 98 -4.71 -20.34 0.08
CA ALA A 98 -5.62 -20.18 1.22
C ALA A 98 -6.26 -18.78 1.39
N ALA A 99 -7.57 -18.75 1.13
CA ALA A 99 -8.58 -17.80 1.61
C ALA A 99 -8.10 -16.41 2.08
N PRO A 100 -8.57 -15.30 1.49
CA PRO A 100 -8.39 -13.98 2.09
C PRO A 100 -9.08 -13.99 3.45
N GLY A 101 -8.29 -14.15 4.52
CA GLY A 101 -8.72 -13.80 5.87
C GLY A 101 -9.19 -12.34 5.83
N PRO A 102 -10.25 -11.99 6.58
CA PRO A 102 -10.87 -10.68 6.47
C PRO A 102 -9.80 -9.61 6.63
N VAL A 103 -9.66 -8.80 5.57
CA VAL A 103 -8.88 -7.57 5.53
C VAL A 103 -8.96 -6.93 6.90
N SER A 104 -7.80 -6.83 7.55
CA SER A 104 -7.68 -6.23 8.88
C SER A 104 -8.15 -4.79 8.77
N ALA A 105 -9.44 -4.58 9.04
CA ALA A 105 -9.99 -3.30 9.38
C ALA A 105 -9.14 -2.83 10.56
N ARG A 106 -8.26 -1.86 10.30
CA ARG A 106 -7.52 -1.15 11.33
C ARG A 106 -8.56 -0.71 12.36
N LYS A 107 -8.62 -1.41 13.49
CA LYS A 107 -9.36 -0.94 14.65
C LYS A 107 -8.74 0.41 15.00
N PRO A 108 -9.51 1.52 15.06
CA PRO A 108 -8.97 2.75 15.58
C PRO A 108 -8.56 2.47 17.03
N VAL A 109 -7.28 2.68 17.33
CA VAL A 109 -6.77 2.66 18.70
C VAL A 109 -7.50 3.75 19.47
N ALA A 110 -8.55 3.35 20.19
CA ALA A 110 -9.26 4.19 21.12
C ALA A 110 -8.28 4.54 22.25
N ARG A 111 -7.59 5.67 22.10
CA ARG A 111 -6.70 6.25 23.09
C ARG A 111 -7.57 6.81 24.22
N LYS A 112 -8.05 5.94 25.10
CA LYS A 112 -8.82 6.34 26.29
C LYS A 112 -7.85 6.91 27.33
N ARG A 113 -7.67 8.23 27.31
CA ARG A 113 -7.18 8.97 28.48
C ARG A 113 -8.31 8.98 29.52
N LYS A 114 -8.05 8.49 30.72
CA LYS A 114 -8.76 8.81 31.96
C LYS A 114 -7.78 8.46 33.08
N SER A 115 -6.85 9.36 33.38
CA SER A 115 -6.98 10.32 34.48
C SER A 115 -7.39 9.61 35.75
N THR A 116 -6.38 9.16 36.48
CA THR A 116 -6.41 9.01 37.94
C THR A 116 -6.87 10.33 38.54
N ASP A 117 -8.06 10.35 39.13
CA ASP A 117 -8.43 11.35 40.11
C ASP A 117 -8.81 10.64 41.39
N SER A 118 -7.95 10.85 42.38
CA SER A 118 -8.09 10.43 43.76
C SER A 118 -8.80 11.54 44.52
N GLN A 119 -10.05 11.36 44.91
CA GLN A 119 -10.66 12.08 46.05
C GLN A 119 -11.73 11.15 46.65
N LYS A 120 -11.48 10.46 47.77
CA LYS A 120 -11.47 10.95 49.16
C LYS A 120 -12.75 11.71 49.53
N ALA A 121 -13.51 11.10 50.44
CA ALA A 121 -14.18 11.68 51.62
C ALA A 121 -15.61 11.11 51.81
N LYS A 122 -15.84 10.39 52.91
CA LYS A 122 -16.57 10.83 54.14
C LYS A 122 -18.08 10.62 53.99
N ALA A 123 -18.68 9.63 54.67
CA ALA A 123 -19.10 9.61 56.08
C ALA A 123 -20.51 10.19 56.30
N CYS A 124 -21.23 9.56 57.25
CA CYS A 124 -22.54 9.88 57.81
C CYS A 124 -23.76 9.49 56.93
N GLU A 125 -24.92 9.10 57.43
CA GLU A 125 -25.48 8.67 58.73
C GLU A 125 -27.00 8.60 58.48
N SER A 126 -27.70 7.67 59.16
CA SER A 126 -29.14 7.65 59.52
C SER A 126 -30.24 7.96 58.49
N ALA A 127 -31.18 7.02 58.33
CA ALA A 127 -32.41 6.97 59.15
C ALA A 127 -33.11 5.61 58.96
#